data_AF-A0A920NC19-F1
#
_entry.id   AF-A0A920NC19-F1
#
_cell.length_a   1.000
_cell.length_b   1.000
_cell.length_c   1.000
_cell.angle_alpha   90.00
_cell.angle_beta   90.00
_cell.angle_gamma   90.00
#
_symmetry.space_group_name_H-M   'P 1'
#
loop_
_entity.id
_entity.type
_entity.pdbx_description
1 polymer ?
#
loop_
_entity_poly.entity_id
_entity_poly.type
_entity_poly.pdbx_seq_one_letter_code
_entity_poly.pdbx_strand_id
1 'polypeptide(L)' 'MTLEAQVIRISDVFAYLNHDLADAHRAGILQNDQIPEEIQFAIGSNHSTRINSMVSDIVDYSTALNGIWYGKGNYRNE' A
#
# COMPACT_ATOMS: atom_id res chain seq x y z
N MET A 1 6.97 -17.62 -12.52
CA MET A 1 6.25 -16.54 -11.81
C MET A 1 6.45 -15.28 -12.64
N THR A 2 5.39 -14.67 -13.17
CA THR A 2 5.50 -13.40 -13.94
C THR A 2 5.37 -12.20 -13.01
N LEU A 3 5.73 -11.01 -13.47
CA LEU A 3 5.57 -9.77 -12.69
C LEU A 3 4.09 -9.48 -12.41
N GLU A 4 3.20 -9.74 -13.37
CA GLU A 4 1.76 -9.62 -13.19
C GLU A 4 1.25 -10.58 -12.11
N ALA A 5 1.75 -11.81 -12.08
CA ALA A 5 1.40 -12.77 -11.04
C ALA A 5 1.91 -12.38 -9.64
N GLN A 6 2.98 -11.58 -9.55
CA GLN A 6 3.46 -11.02 -8.28
C GLN A 6 2.58 -9.84 -7.83
N VAL A 7 2.27 -8.92 -8.74
CA VAL A 7 1.36 -7.79 -8.50
C VAL A 7 0.00 -8.29 -8.01
N ILE A 8 -0.62 -9.24 -8.73
CA ILE A 8 -1.92 -9.81 -8.38
C ILE A 8 -1.88 -10.44 -6.97
N ARG A 9 -0.82 -11.17 -6.63
CA ARG A 9 -0.68 -11.81 -5.33
C ARG A 9 -0.63 -10.80 -4.19
N ILE A 10 0.08 -9.68 -4.37
CA ILE A 10 0.17 -8.62 -3.36
C ILE A 10 -1.16 -7.87 -3.27
N SER A 11 -1.80 -7.59 -4.41
CA SER A 11 -3.13 -6.95 -4.45
C SER A 11 -4.20 -7.78 -3.74
N ASP A 12 -4.18 -9.10 -3.86
CA ASP A 12 -5.14 -10.01 -3.21
C ASP A 12 -5.01 -9.96 -1.67
N VAL A 13 -3.78 -9.97 -1.15
CA VAL A 13 -3.51 -9.84 0.29
C VAL A 13 -4.04 -8.51 0.82
N PHE A 14 -3.82 -7.41 0.09
CA PHE A 14 -4.30 -6.10 0.50
C PHE A 14 -5.82 -5.96 0.43
N ALA A 15 -6.45 -6.53 -0.59
CA ALA A 15 -7.91 -6.53 -0.73
C ALA A 15 -8.56 -7.28 0.44
N TYR A 16 -8.04 -8.47 0.77
CA TYR A 16 -8.49 -9.27 1.90
C TYR A 16 -8.37 -8.49 3.22
N LEU A 17 -7.19 -7.91 3.50
CA LEU A 17 -6.93 -7.20 4.75
C LEU A 17 -7.80 -5.94 4.91
N ASN A 18 -8.03 -5.20 3.82
CA ASN A 18 -8.93 -4.05 3.85
C ASN A 18 -10.39 -4.43 4.08
N HIS A 19 -10.84 -5.55 3.52
CA HIS A 19 -12.20 -6.03 3.72
C HIS A 19 -12.41 -6.48 5.16
N ASP A 20 -11.51 -7.29 5.70
CA ASP A 20 -11.58 -7.77 7.08
C ASP A 20 -11.57 -6.61 8.08
N LEU A 21 -10.76 -5.58 7.83
CA LEU A 21 -10.73 -4.38 8.67
C LEU A 21 -12.04 -3.59 8.60
N ALA A 22 -12.61 -3.45 7.40
CA ALA A 22 -13.91 -2.81 7.22
C ALA A 22 -15.04 -3.62 7.89
N ASP A 23 -14.96 -4.94 7.86
CA ASP A 23 -15.94 -5.85 8.47
C ASP A 23 -15.87 -5.82 9.99
N ALA A 24 -14.66 -5.82 10.55
CA ALA A 24 -14.44 -5.69 11.98
C ALA A 24 -14.96 -4.33 12.52
N HIS A 25 -14.76 -3.24 11.77
CA HIS A 25 -15.34 -1.93 12.09
C HIS A 25 -16.86 -1.93 12.01
N ARG A 26 -17.45 -2.49 10.94
CA ARG A 26 -18.91 -2.58 10.78
C ARG A 26 -19.56 -3.45 11.86
N ALA A 27 -18.88 -4.49 12.31
CA ALA A 27 -19.33 -5.37 13.39
C ALA A 27 -19.09 -4.77 14.79
N GLY A 28 -18.40 -3.64 14.90
CA GLY A 28 -18.03 -3.01 16.18
C GLY A 28 -17.00 -3.80 16.98
N ILE A 29 -16.30 -4.75 16.34
CA ILE A 29 -15.24 -5.57 16.96
C ILE A 29 -13.96 -4.74 17.13
N LEU A 30 -13.68 -3.86 16.17
CA LEU A 30 -12.57 -2.92 16.20
C LEU A 30 -13.11 -1.49 16.14
N GLN A 31 -12.49 -0.62 16.93
CA GLN A 31 -12.64 0.83 16.86
C GLN A 31 -11.37 1.43 16.23
N ASN A 32 -11.48 2.62 15.64
CA ASN A 32 -10.34 3.27 14.96
C ASN A 32 -9.14 3.52 15.89
N ASP A 33 -9.39 3.76 17.18
CA ASP A 33 -8.37 3.97 18.21
C ASP A 33 -7.65 2.68 18.65
N GLN A 34 -8.17 1.52 18.26
CA GLN A 34 -7.56 0.21 18.52
C GLN A 34 -6.59 -0.22 17.41
N ILE A 35 -6.57 0.50 16.29
CA ILE A 35 -5.58 0.28 15.23
C ILE A 35 -4.31 1.06 15.60
N PRO A 36 -3.14 0.41 15.71
CA PRO A 36 -1.88 1.10 15.99
C PRO A 36 -1.63 2.27 15.03
N GLU A 37 -1.15 3.39 15.57
CA GLU A 37 -0.86 4.60 14.78
C GLU A 37 0.12 4.32 13.64
N GLU A 38 1.10 3.43 13.84
CA GLU A 38 2.06 3.09 12.78
C GLU A 38 1.37 2.46 11.55
N ILE A 39 0.32 1.66 11.78
CA ILE A 39 -0.48 1.05 10.71
C ILE A 39 -1.31 2.14 10.04
N GLN A 40 -1.98 2.99 10.82
CA GLN A 40 -2.77 4.10 10.26
C GLN A 40 -1.91 5.08 9.46
N PHE A 41 -0.66 5.28 9.85
CA PHE A 41 0.30 6.11 9.11
C PHE A 41 0.75 5.43 7.81
N ALA A 42 1.03 4.13 7.85
CA ALA A 42 1.52 3.39 6.68
C ALA A 42 0.47 3.24 5.59
N ILE A 43 -0.77 2.87 5.94
CA ILE A 43 -1.82 2.58 4.95
C ILE A 43 -2.92 3.62 4.95
N GLY A 44 -3.08 4.46 5.97
CA GLY A 44 -4.13 5.47 6.03
C GLY A 44 -5.27 5.10 6.98
N SER A 45 -5.95 6.13 7.48
CA SER A 45 -6.95 6.01 8.56
C SER A 45 -8.36 5.63 8.07
N ASN A 46 -8.67 5.81 6.79
CA ASN A 46 -9.99 5.49 6.23
C ASN A 46 -9.88 4.58 4.99
N HIS A 47 -11.00 3.95 4.63
CA HIS A 47 -11.05 2.91 3.60
C HIS A 47 -10.51 3.36 2.24
N SER A 48 -10.85 4.57 1.78
CA SER A 48 -10.38 5.07 0.49
C SER A 48 -8.88 5.42 0.53
N THR A 49 -8.38 6.00 1.62
CA THR A 49 -6.94 6.26 1.77
C THR A 49 -6.14 4.96 1.78
N ARG A 50 -6.65 3.89 2.43
CA ARG A 50 -6.03 2.57 2.45
C ARG A 50 -5.88 1.93 1.08
N ILE A 51 -6.95 1.94 0.28
CA ILE A 51 -6.87 1.41 -1.07
C ILE A 51 -5.87 2.22 -1.90
N ASN A 52 -5.93 3.55 -1.82
CA ASN A 52 -5.04 4.41 -2.58
C ASN A 52 -3.57 4.19 -2.22
N SER A 53 -3.21 4.20 -0.92
CA SER A 53 -1.83 3.99 -0.48
C SER A 53 -1.27 2.64 -0.91
N MET A 54 -2.05 1.55 -0.75
CA MET A 54 -1.60 0.21 -1.13
C MET A 54 -1.39 0.06 -2.64
N VAL A 55 -2.31 0.62 -3.46
CA VAL A 55 -2.19 0.57 -4.92
C VAL A 55 -1.00 1.41 -5.39
N SER A 56 -0.84 2.63 -4.86
CA SER A 56 0.31 3.49 -5.15
C SER A 56 1.63 2.81 -4.78
N ASP A 57 1.72 2.20 -3.60
CA ASP A 57 2.93 1.48 -3.17
C ASP A 57 3.27 0.32 -4.11
N ILE A 58 2.28 -0.48 -4.54
CA ILE A 58 2.51 -1.56 -5.50
C ILE A 58 3.02 -1.01 -6.84
N VAL A 59 2.44 0.08 -7.34
CA VAL A 59 2.86 0.71 -8.60
C VAL A 59 4.26 1.28 -8.47
N ASP A 60 4.56 1.99 -7.40
CA ASP A 60 5.88 2.60 -7.15
C ASP A 60 6.96 1.53 -7.03
N TYR A 61 6.70 0.48 -6.25
CA TYR A 61 7.66 -0.60 -6.04
C TYR A 61 7.85 -1.45 -7.30
N SER A 62 6.77 -1.75 -8.04
CA SER A 62 6.88 -2.49 -9.31
C SER A 62 7.53 -1.66 -10.42
N THR A 63 7.32 -0.34 -10.42
CA THR A 63 7.98 0.60 -11.35
C THR A 63 9.46 0.74 -11.03
N ALA A 64 9.85 0.81 -9.75
CA ALA A 64 11.25 0.80 -9.33
C ALA A 64 11.98 -0.51 -9.67
N LEU A 65 11.26 -1.64 -9.75
CA LEU A 65 11.82 -2.93 -10.15
C LEU A 65 11.96 -3.08 -11.66
N ASN A 66 11.09 -2.44 -12.45
CA ASN A 66 11.13 -2.45 -13.93
C ASN A 66 11.97 -1.31 -14.53
N GLY A 67 12.20 -0.25 -13.75
CA GLY A 67 12.97 0.93 -14.09
C GLY A 67 14.15 1.06 -13.14
N ILE A 68 15.33 0.72 -13.65
CA ILE A 68 16.58 1.44 -13.48
C ILE A 68 16.39 2.76 -12.67
N TRP A 69 17.21 2.92 -11.63
CA TRP A 69 17.65 4.19 -11.05
C TRP A 69 18.07 5.21 -12.14
N TYR A 70 17.14 5.75 -12.92
CA TYR A 70 17.36 6.87 -13.83
C TYR A 70 16.81 8.12 -13.15
N GLY A 71 17.69 8.85 -12.46
CA GLY A 71 17.44 10.23 -12.09
C GLY A 71 17.23 10.53 -10.61
N LYS A 72 18.18 10.15 -9.75
CA LYS A 72 18.53 11.04 -8.63
C LYS A 72 19.75 11.85 -9.06
N GLY A 73 19.53 13.14 -9.26
CA GLY A 73 20.46 14.05 -9.90
C GLY A 73 21.78 14.24 -9.16
N ASN A 74 22.86 14.22 -9.94
CA ASN A 74 24.03 15.05 -9.71
C ASN A 74 23.99 16.23 -10.69
N TYR A 75 23.09 17.17 -10.45
CA TYR A 75 23.36 18.56 -10.83
C TYR A 75 24.13 19.19 -9.67
N ARG A 76 25.44 18.92 -9.64
CA ARG A 76 26.42 19.83 -9.07
C ARG A 76 27.29 20.24 -10.23
N ASN A 77 27.17 21.52 -10.57
CA ASN A 77 27.84 22.17 -11.68
C ASN A 77 29.36 22.04 -11.52
N GLU A 78 30.00 21.52 -12.56
CA GLU A 78 31.25 22.03 -13.11
C GLU A 78 30.94 22.56 -14.51
#